data_AF-W0FIT5-F1
#
_entry.id   AF-W0FIT5-F1
#
_cell.length_a   1.000
_cell.length_b   1.000
_cell.length_c   1.000
_cell.angle_alpha   90.00
_cell.angle_beta   90.00
_cell.angle_gamma   90.00
#
_symmetry.space_group_name_H-M   'P 1'
#
loop_
_entity.id
_entity.type
_entity.pdbx_description
1 polymer ?
#
loop_
_entity_poly.entity_id
_entity_poly.type
_entity_poly.pdbx_seq_one_letter_code
_entity_poly.pdbx_strand_id
1 'polypeptide(L)'
;MAKDDYDVIVFRILGYLYKQLKSGQPAEPEMLRHDSKTCNHINEEYWKYVVTNMQEAGLIQGLKKEEGQDEYDRIEEQLKNIRITPKGIGVLSDNPMIERVEKMIKGILNIG
;
A
#
# COMPACT_ATOMS: atom_id res chain seq x y z
N MET A 1 -10.61 11.98 9.42
CA MET A 1 -9.86 10.72 9.41
C MET A 1 -8.46 11.01 9.93
N ALA A 2 -8.05 10.29 10.96
CA ALA A 2 -6.71 10.36 11.52
C ALA A 2 -5.69 9.75 10.54
N LYS A 3 -4.40 10.07 10.71
CA LYS A 3 -3.36 9.68 9.73
C LYS A 3 -3.03 8.18 9.75
N ASP A 4 -3.45 7.50 10.80
CA ASP A 4 -3.29 6.09 11.14
C ASP A 4 -4.59 5.27 10.99
N ASP A 5 -5.70 5.91 10.60
CA ASP A 5 -6.94 5.21 10.26
C ASP A 5 -6.71 4.20 9.12
N TYR A 6 -7.36 3.04 9.20
CA TYR A 6 -7.23 1.93 8.24
C TYR A 6 -7.37 2.40 6.79
N ASP A 7 -8.47 3.09 6.50
CA ASP A 7 -8.77 3.59 5.16
C ASP A 7 -7.72 4.59 4.66
N VAL A 8 -7.14 5.40 5.56
CA VAL A 8 -6.07 6.35 5.19
C VAL A 8 -4.81 5.60 4.78
N ILE A 9 -4.40 4.58 5.52
CA ILE A 9 -3.22 3.76 5.18
C ILE A 9 -3.45 3.01 3.87
N VAL A 10 -4.61 2.37 3.70
CA VAL A 10 -5.01 1.70 2.45
C VAL A 10 -4.90 2.66 1.28
N PHE A 11 -5.51 3.85 1.41
CA PHE A 11 -5.52 4.85 0.35
C PHE A 11 -4.12 5.34 -0.04
N ARG A 12 -3.23 5.50 0.95
CA ARG A 12 -1.82 5.89 0.72
C ARG A 12 -1.04 4.82 -0.02
N ILE A 13 -1.17 3.56 0.38
CA ILE A 13 -0.50 2.43 -0.26
C ILE A 13 -0.98 2.29 -1.70
N LEU A 14 -2.30 2.32 -1.93
CA LEU A 14 -2.87 2.27 -3.28
C LEU A 14 -2.39 3.43 -4.15
N GLY A 15 -2.40 4.65 -3.61
CA GLY A 15 -1.91 5.83 -4.32
C GLY A 15 -0.44 5.71 -4.73
N TYR A 16 0.41 5.26 -3.82
CA TYR A 16 1.83 5.00 -4.12
C TYR A 16 1.99 3.93 -5.22
N LEU A 17 1.35 2.77 -5.06
CA LEU A 17 1.43 1.68 -6.03
C LEU A 17 0.89 2.08 -7.42
N TYR A 18 -0.17 2.89 -7.47
CA TYR A 18 -0.71 3.43 -8.71
C TYR A 18 0.29 4.36 -9.41
N LYS A 19 0.99 5.21 -8.66
CA LYS A 19 2.08 6.02 -9.22
C LYS A 19 3.19 5.15 -9.79
N GLN A 20 3.68 4.14 -9.04
CA GLN A 20 4.72 3.24 -9.55
C GLN A 20 4.28 2.53 -10.83
N LEU A 21 3.03 2.05 -10.87
CA LEU A 21 2.42 1.44 -12.06
C LEU A 21 2.41 2.39 -13.26
N LYS A 22 1.95 3.65 -13.09
CA LYS A 22 1.93 4.65 -14.18
C LYS A 22 3.33 5.03 -14.66
N SER A 23 4.32 5.00 -13.77
CA SER A 23 5.72 5.31 -14.08
C SER A 23 6.51 4.10 -14.60
N GLY A 24 5.90 2.91 -14.68
CA GLY A 24 6.57 1.69 -15.10
C GLY A 24 7.65 1.19 -14.13
N GLN A 25 7.62 1.66 -12.87
CA GLN A 25 8.60 1.29 -11.85
C GLN A 25 8.05 0.19 -10.93
N PRO A 26 8.91 -0.70 -10.38
CA PRO A 26 8.49 -1.65 -9.36
C PRO A 26 8.18 -0.94 -8.02
N ALA A 27 7.54 -1.65 -7.09
CA ALA A 27 7.39 -1.17 -5.73
C ALA A 27 8.75 -1.15 -5.02
N GLU A 28 9.02 -0.09 -4.28
CA GLU A 28 10.20 0.04 -3.41
C GLU A 28 9.81 -0.45 -2.00
N PRO A 29 10.44 -1.51 -1.48
CA PRO A 29 10.10 -2.06 -0.17
C PRO A 29 10.08 -1.02 0.95
N GLU A 30 11.09 -0.14 1.01
CA GLU A 30 11.20 0.90 2.05
C GLU A 30 10.04 1.91 2.05
N MET A 31 9.33 2.04 0.93
CA MET A 31 8.13 2.90 0.84
C MET A 31 6.86 2.19 1.29
N LEU A 32 6.90 0.88 1.54
CA LEU A 32 5.76 0.05 1.93
C LEU A 32 5.91 -0.57 3.33
N ARG A 33 7.09 -0.47 3.96
CA ARG A 33 7.32 -0.93 5.33
C ARG A 33 6.50 -0.13 6.35
N HIS A 34 6.22 -0.73 7.49
CA HIS A 34 5.36 -0.15 8.53
C HIS A 34 5.87 1.21 9.04
N ASP A 35 7.19 1.38 9.10
CA ASP A 35 7.93 2.58 9.51
C ASP A 35 8.13 3.59 8.38
N SER A 36 7.60 3.32 7.18
CA SER A 36 7.71 4.23 6.06
C SER A 36 6.82 5.46 6.23
N LYS A 37 7.19 6.55 5.55
CA LYS A 37 6.33 7.72 5.42
C LYS A 37 4.96 7.34 4.86
N THR A 38 4.88 6.44 3.88
CA THR A 38 3.62 5.98 3.26
C THR A 38 2.68 5.33 4.27
N CYS A 39 3.22 4.49 5.16
CA CYS A 39 2.46 3.76 6.18
C CYS A 39 2.29 4.54 7.49
N ASN A 40 2.77 5.79 7.55
CA ASN A 40 2.63 6.67 8.72
C ASN A 40 3.31 6.17 10.01
N HIS A 41 4.35 5.35 9.92
CA HIS A 41 5.04 4.80 11.10
C HIS A 41 4.09 4.08 12.08
N ILE A 42 3.14 3.31 11.52
CA ILE A 42 2.23 2.49 12.33
C ILE A 42 2.97 1.29 12.90
N ASN A 43 2.38 0.67 13.93
CA ASN A 43 2.92 -0.57 14.49
C ASN A 43 2.90 -1.71 13.45
N GLU A 44 3.85 -2.61 13.55
CA GLU A 44 4.07 -3.68 12.57
C GLU A 44 2.87 -4.63 12.46
N GLU A 45 2.25 -5.02 13.57
CA GLU A 45 1.10 -5.95 13.58
C GLU A 45 -0.12 -5.37 12.87
N TYR A 46 -0.42 -4.10 13.10
CA TYR A 46 -1.48 -3.39 12.40
C TYR A 46 -1.16 -3.21 10.91
N TRP A 47 0.10 -2.96 10.57
CA TRP A 47 0.53 -2.93 9.18
C TRP A 47 0.34 -4.29 8.49
N LYS A 48 0.76 -5.40 9.11
CA LYS A 48 0.53 -6.76 8.61
C LYS A 48 -0.96 -7.01 8.38
N TYR A 49 -1.80 -6.62 9.34
CA TYR A 49 -3.25 -6.70 9.22
C TYR A 49 -3.77 -5.91 8.00
N VAL A 50 -3.35 -4.65 7.83
CA VAL A 50 -3.75 -3.81 6.69
C VAL A 50 -3.34 -4.45 5.36
N VAL A 51 -2.07 -4.80 5.18
CA VAL A 51 -1.58 -5.32 3.89
C VAL A 51 -2.21 -6.67 3.57
N THR A 52 -2.39 -7.54 4.56
CA THR A 52 -3.08 -8.84 4.40
C THR A 52 -4.52 -8.64 3.92
N ASN A 53 -5.29 -7.79 4.61
CA ASN A 53 -6.68 -7.53 4.24
C ASN A 53 -6.79 -6.82 2.87
N MET A 54 -5.83 -5.97 2.51
CA MET A 54 -5.78 -5.37 1.17
C MET A 54 -5.61 -6.45 0.08
N GLN A 55 -4.80 -7.48 0.32
CA GLN A 55 -4.65 -8.57 -0.64
C GLN A 55 -5.88 -9.48 -0.67
N GLU A 56 -6.43 -9.86 0.49
CA GLU A 56 -7.64 -10.70 0.56
C GLU A 56 -8.85 -10.01 -0.06
N ALA A 57 -8.97 -8.69 0.11
CA ALA A 57 -9.97 -7.88 -0.58
C ALA A 57 -9.69 -7.72 -2.08
N GLY A 58 -8.54 -8.18 -2.59
CA GLY A 58 -8.14 -8.09 -3.98
C GLY A 58 -7.78 -6.68 -4.43
N LEU A 59 -7.43 -5.77 -3.51
CA LEU A 59 -6.99 -4.40 -3.83
C LEU A 59 -5.53 -4.36 -4.29
N ILE A 60 -4.72 -5.27 -3.75
CA ILE A 60 -3.34 -5.52 -4.15
C ILE A 60 -3.12 -7.00 -4.42
N GLN A 61 -1.99 -7.31 -5.04
CA GLN A 61 -1.53 -8.67 -5.29
C GLN A 61 0.00 -8.74 -5.12
N GLY A 62 0.55 -9.94 -4.90
CA GLY A 62 1.99 -10.19 -4.89
C GLY A 62 2.54 -10.82 -3.61
N LEU A 63 1.77 -10.87 -2.51
CA LEU A 63 2.14 -11.71 -1.36
C LEU A 63 1.76 -13.15 -1.65
N LYS A 64 2.61 -14.06 -1.22
CA LYS A 64 2.44 -15.50 -1.28
C LYS A 64 2.48 -16.06 0.13
N LYS A 65 1.62 -17.05 0.37
CA LYS A 65 1.71 -17.90 1.56
C LYS A 65 2.73 -18.99 1.28
N GLU A 66 3.48 -19.43 2.29
CA GLU A 66 4.28 -20.64 2.15
C GLU A 66 3.35 -21.86 2.10
N GLU A 67 3.83 -22.95 1.49
CA GLU A 67 3.04 -24.16 1.35
C GLU A 67 2.70 -24.75 2.73
N GLY A 68 1.41 -24.99 2.97
CA GLY A 68 0.92 -25.50 4.25
C GLY A 68 0.69 -24.45 5.33
N GLN A 69 0.77 -23.14 5.00
CA GLN A 69 0.44 -22.05 5.93
C GLN A 69 -0.81 -21.28 5.52
N ASP A 70 -1.59 -20.89 6.54
CA ASP A 70 -2.78 -20.07 6.37
C ASP A 70 -2.50 -18.56 6.41
N GLU A 71 -1.30 -18.16 6.83
CA GLU A 71 -0.89 -16.76 6.98
C GLU A 71 0.15 -16.34 5.93
N TYR A 72 0.26 -15.03 5.72
CA TYR A 72 1.32 -14.47 4.88
C TYR A 72 2.59 -14.28 5.72
N ASP A 73 3.53 -15.22 5.58
CA ASP A 73 4.83 -15.11 6.21
C ASP A 73 5.79 -14.24 5.42
N ARG A 74 6.79 -13.67 6.11
CA ARG A 74 7.89 -12.90 5.50
C ARG A 74 7.43 -11.75 4.58
N ILE A 75 6.34 -11.08 4.94
CA ILE A 75 5.73 -9.99 4.13
C ILE A 75 6.77 -8.95 3.68
N GLU A 76 7.71 -8.58 4.55
CA GLU A 76 8.77 -7.62 4.23
C GLU A 76 9.64 -8.04 3.03
N GLU A 77 9.98 -9.32 2.90
CA GLU A 77 10.78 -9.87 1.79
C GLU A 77 10.02 -9.82 0.46
N GLN A 78 8.68 -9.73 0.53
CA GLN A 78 7.78 -9.81 -0.61
C GLN A 78 7.32 -8.44 -1.13
N LEU A 79 7.62 -7.33 -0.43
CA LEU A 79 7.10 -5.99 -0.76
C LEU A 79 7.42 -5.53 -2.18
N LYS A 80 8.60 -5.89 -2.71
CA LYS A 80 8.99 -5.58 -4.10
C LYS A 80 8.06 -6.18 -5.16
N ASN A 81 7.33 -7.24 -4.80
CA ASN A 81 6.41 -7.95 -5.69
C ASN A 81 4.99 -7.38 -5.64
N ILE A 82 4.69 -6.53 -4.66
CA ILE A 82 3.34 -6.00 -4.48
C ILE A 82 2.97 -5.08 -5.65
N ARG A 83 1.76 -5.27 -6.16
CA ARG A 83 1.16 -4.44 -7.22
C ARG A 83 -0.30 -4.13 -6.89
N ILE A 84 -0.74 -2.94 -7.29
CA ILE A 84 -2.17 -2.59 -7.27
C ILE A 84 -2.93 -3.38 -8.34
N THR A 85 -4.17 -3.76 -8.05
CA THR A 85 -5.07 -4.45 -9.00
C THR A 85 -6.05 -3.45 -9.65
N PRO A 86 -6.80 -3.84 -10.70
CA PRO A 86 -7.90 -3.01 -11.21
C PRO A 86 -8.95 -2.65 -10.15
N LYS A 87 -9.22 -3.54 -9.19
CA LYS A 87 -10.13 -3.26 -8.07
C LYS A 87 -9.56 -2.20 -7.13
N GLY A 88 -8.26 -2.28 -6.82
CA GLY A 88 -7.55 -1.25 -6.07
C GLY A 88 -7.54 0.11 -6.78
N ILE A 89 -7.40 0.12 -8.10
CA ILE A 89 -7.54 1.34 -8.91
C ILE A 89 -8.97 1.89 -8.83
N GLY A 90 -9.99 1.02 -8.85
CA GLY A 90 -11.40 1.36 -8.67
C GLY A 90 -11.66 2.22 -7.42
N VAL A 91 -11.06 1.83 -6.30
CA VAL A 91 -11.12 2.57 -5.03
C VAL A 91 -10.55 3.99 -5.15
N LEU A 92 -9.55 4.19 -6.02
CA LEU A 92 -9.00 5.52 -6.30
C LEU A 92 -9.90 6.31 -7.26
N SER A 93 -10.44 5.67 -8.31
CA SER A 93 -11.20 6.33 -9.38
C SER A 93 -12.63 6.71 -9.01
N ASP A 94 -13.25 6.00 -8.07
CA ASP A 94 -14.63 6.29 -7.62
C ASP A 94 -14.70 7.49 -6.66
N ASN A 95 -13.59 8.21 -6.47
CA ASN A 95 -13.48 9.26 -5.48
C ASN A 95 -12.77 10.50 -6.06
N PRO A 96 -13.26 11.75 -5.85
CA PRO A 96 -12.49 12.99 -6.10
C PRO A 96 -11.17 13.08 -5.30
N MET A 97 -10.87 12.05 -4.53
CA MET A 97 -9.71 11.84 -3.69
C MET A 97 -8.43 11.51 -4.50
N ILE A 98 -8.48 11.16 -5.80
CA ILE A 98 -7.27 11.02 -6.65
C ILE A 98 -6.42 12.31 -6.67
N GLU A 99 -7.05 13.49 -6.72
CA GLU A 99 -6.32 14.75 -6.61
C GLU A 99 -5.67 14.92 -5.24
N ARG A 100 -6.28 14.36 -4.18
CA ARG A 100 -5.70 14.32 -2.84
C ARG A 100 -4.56 13.31 -2.74
N VAL A 101 -4.63 12.16 -3.43
CA VAL A 101 -3.49 11.23 -3.56
C VAL A 101 -2.31 11.95 -4.17
N GLU A 102 -2.51 12.64 -5.29
CA GLU A 102 -1.42 13.34 -5.96
C GLU A 102 -0.81 14.44 -5.08
N LYS A 103 -1.64 15.21 -4.37
CA LYS A 103 -1.17 16.20 -3.39
C LYS A 103 -0.45 15.56 -2.20
N MET A 104 -0.94 14.43 -1.70
CA MET A 104 -0.36 13.71 -0.58
C MET A 104 0.99 13.09 -0.96
N ILE A 105 1.09 12.45 -2.13
CA ILE A 105 2.34 11.92 -2.68
C ILE A 105 3.35 13.05 -2.87
N LYS A 106 2.94 14.19 -3.44
CA LYS A 106 3.80 15.38 -3.56
C LYS A 106 4.28 15.87 -2.19
N GLY A 107 3.41 15.88 -1.18
CA GLY A 107 3.77 16.24 0.19
C GLY A 107 4.73 15.26 0.88
N ILE A 108 4.64 13.97 0.57
CA ILE A 108 5.58 12.93 1.05
C ILE A 108 6.97 13.13 0.44
N LEU A 109 7.04 13.57 -0.82
CA LEU A 109 8.28 13.70 -1.60
C LEU A 109 8.98 15.07 -1.47
N ASN A 110 8.27 16.17 -1.21
CA ASN A 110 8.83 17.53 -1.16
C ASN A 110 9.46 17.94 0.19
N ILE A 111 9.77 16.98 1.06
CA ILE A 111 10.50 17.24 2.31
C ILE A 111 11.71 16.30 2.34
N GLY A 112 12.56 16.46 1.33
CA GLY A 112 13.89 15.88 1.18
C GLY A 112 14.88 16.99 0.88
#